data_AF-A0A4V2MHW8-F1
#
_entry.id   AF-A0A4V2MHW8-F1
#
_cell.length_a   1.000
_cell.length_b   1.000
_cell.length_c   1.000
_cell.angle_alpha   90.00
_cell.angle_beta   90.00
_cell.angle_gamma   90.00
#
_symmetry.space_group_name_H-M   'P 1'
#
loop_
_entity.id
_entity.type
_entity.pdbx_description
1 polymer ?
#
loop_
_entity_poly.entity_id
_entity_poly.type
_entity_poly.pdbx_seq_one_letter_code
_entity_poly.pdbx_strand_id
1 'polypeptide(L)'
;MNYHEAELMIEANSHLVDQTYKGKTIDKLIIVPAKQEQIMKILSNLSLNLSSQKIYAQYSDFEIVAILDYEMWLWTGVLYKATLNEILASQLNQDSA
;
A
#
# COMPACT_ATOMS: atom_id res chain seq x y z
N MET A 1 -9.72 5.86 8.11
CA MET A 1 -9.39 6.97 7.21
C MET A 1 -10.32 6.89 6.00
N ASN A 2 -10.83 8.02 5.50
CA ASN A 2 -11.65 8.04 4.28
C ASN A 2 -10.77 8.00 3.02
N TYR A 3 -11.38 7.80 1.84
CA TYR A 3 -10.61 7.64 0.58
C TYR A 3 -9.79 8.90 0.22
N HIS A 4 -10.37 10.08 0.41
CA HIS A 4 -9.69 11.35 0.08
C HIS A 4 -8.49 11.61 1.01
N GLU A 5 -8.65 11.34 2.31
CA GLU A 5 -7.54 11.39 3.27
C GLU A 5 -6.43 10.40 2.88
N ALA A 6 -6.79 9.22 2.37
CA ALA A 6 -5.83 8.21 1.92
C ALA A 6 -5.05 8.68 0.68
N GLU A 7 -5.69 9.37 -0.26
CA GLU A 7 -5.01 9.96 -1.42
C GLU A 7 -3.98 11.01 -0.99
N LEU A 8 -4.36 11.92 -0.09
CA LEU A 8 -3.45 12.94 0.45
C LEU A 8 -2.26 12.31 1.18
N MET A 9 -2.49 11.24 1.94
CA MET A 9 -1.41 10.53 2.61
C MET A 9 -0.47 9.81 1.63
N ILE A 10 -0.96 9.27 0.52
CA ILE A 10 -0.10 8.71 -0.54
C ILE A 10 0.76 9.81 -1.16
N GLU A 11 0.18 10.96 -1.49
CA GLU A 11 0.92 12.09 -2.07
C GLU A 11 2.03 12.56 -1.13
N ALA A 12 1.71 12.77 0.15
CA ALA A 12 2.66 13.20 1.18
C ALA A 12 3.80 12.18 1.40
N ASN A 13 3.54 10.90 1.20
CA ASN A 13 4.49 9.81 1.43
C ASN A 13 5.04 9.20 0.13
N SER A 14 4.84 9.86 -1.01
CA SER A 14 5.32 9.41 -2.33
C SER A 14 6.83 9.21 -2.38
N HIS A 15 7.58 9.96 -1.57
CA HIS A 15 9.03 9.84 -1.41
C HIS A 15 9.50 8.48 -0.84
N LEU A 16 8.59 7.67 -0.28
CA LEU A 16 8.88 6.32 0.20
C LEU A 16 9.00 5.29 -0.93
N VAL A 17 8.42 5.57 -2.09
CA VAL A 17 8.56 4.72 -3.26
C VAL A 17 10.04 4.67 -3.68
N ASP A 18 10.49 3.50 -4.12
CA ASP A 18 11.89 3.15 -4.40
C ASP A 18 12.81 3.07 -3.17
N GLN A 19 12.33 3.38 -1.96
CA GLN A 19 13.10 3.15 -0.74
C GLN A 19 13.13 1.68 -0.33
N THR A 20 14.17 1.31 0.42
CA THR A 20 14.29 -0.03 1.00
C THR A 20 13.63 -0.10 2.37
N TYR A 21 12.71 -1.05 2.56
CA TYR A 21 12.11 -1.41 3.84
C TYR A 21 12.33 -2.89 4.12
N LYS A 22 12.97 -3.21 5.26
CA LYS A 22 13.30 -4.60 5.68
C LYS A 22 13.97 -5.44 4.56
N GLY A 23 14.86 -4.81 3.78
CA GLY A 23 15.60 -5.45 2.69
C GLY A 23 14.78 -5.66 1.41
N LYS A 24 13.64 -4.98 1.26
CA LYS A 24 12.76 -5.03 0.09
C LYS A 24 12.52 -3.63 -0.45
N THR A 25 12.33 -3.48 -1.76
CA THR A 25 12.00 -2.18 -2.36
C THR A 25 10.51 -1.91 -2.22
N ILE A 26 10.15 -0.71 -1.79
CA ILE A 26 8.76 -0.23 -1.82
C ILE A 26 8.43 0.19 -3.25
N ASP A 27 7.69 -0.63 -3.98
CA ASP A 27 7.39 -0.34 -5.38
C ASP A 27 6.17 0.57 -5.53
N LYS A 28 5.17 0.41 -4.65
CA LYS A 28 3.90 1.16 -4.73
C LYS A 28 3.25 1.33 -3.37
N LEU A 29 2.62 2.48 -3.17
CA LEU A 29 1.63 2.68 -2.10
C LEU A 29 0.23 2.55 -2.71
N ILE A 30 -0.64 1.77 -2.06
CA ILE A 30 -2.01 1.57 -2.51
C ILE A 30 -3.00 1.79 -1.38
N ILE A 31 -4.18 2.29 -1.72
CA ILE A 31 -5.32 2.42 -0.80
C ILE A 31 -6.05 1.08 -0.76
N VAL A 32 -6.30 0.56 0.43
CA VAL A 32 -7.08 -0.68 0.61
C VAL A 32 -8.10 -0.52 1.75
N PRO A 33 -9.23 -1.23 1.74
CA PRO A 33 -10.18 -1.24 2.85
C PRO A 33 -9.55 -1.85 4.10
N ALA A 34 -9.59 -1.14 5.22
CA ALA A 34 -8.86 -1.49 6.44
C ALA A 34 -9.33 -2.79 7.14
N LYS A 35 -10.52 -3.29 6.78
CA LYS A 35 -11.16 -4.44 7.47
C LYS A 35 -11.20 -5.72 6.63
N GLN A 36 -10.47 -5.80 5.52
CA GLN A 36 -10.59 -6.96 4.62
C GLN A 36 -9.26 -7.52 4.15
N GLU A 37 -9.13 -8.85 4.25
CA GLU A 37 -8.09 -9.68 3.60
C GLU A 37 -8.11 -9.61 2.06
N GLN A 38 -8.89 -8.70 1.47
CA GLN A 38 -9.17 -8.60 0.05
C GLN A 38 -8.12 -7.80 -0.74
N ILE A 39 -6.93 -7.58 -0.19
CA ILE A 39 -5.80 -6.94 -0.90
C ILE A 39 -5.55 -7.64 -2.24
N MET A 40 -5.65 -8.97 -2.30
CA MET A 40 -5.53 -9.71 -3.56
C MET A 40 -6.61 -9.34 -4.59
N LYS A 41 -7.87 -9.19 -4.17
CA LYS A 41 -8.96 -8.77 -5.07
C LYS A 41 -8.77 -7.34 -5.58
N ILE A 42 -8.22 -6.47 -4.74
CA ILE A 42 -7.93 -5.08 -5.12
C ILE A 42 -6.78 -5.03 -6.12
N LEU A 43 -5.71 -5.79 -5.88
CA LEU A 43 -4.59 -5.91 -6.82
C LEU A 43 -5.02 -6.51 -8.16
N SER A 44 -5.86 -7.55 -8.17
CA SER A 44 -6.44 -8.08 -9.40
C SER A 44 -7.25 -7.03 -10.16
N ASN A 45 -8.01 -6.18 -9.46
CA ASN A 45 -8.78 -5.12 -10.12
C ASN A 45 -7.91 -3.94 -10.60
N LEU A 46 -6.84 -3.61 -9.89
CA LEU A 46 -5.83 -2.63 -10.34
C LEU A 46 -5.17 -3.08 -11.64
N SER A 47 -4.84 -4.37 -11.79
CA SER A 47 -4.32 -4.90 -13.06
C SER A 47 -5.32 -4.82 -14.23
N LEU A 48 -6.63 -4.70 -13.93
CA LEU A 48 -7.69 -4.66 -14.92
C LEU A 48 -8.16 -3.25 -15.28
N ASN A 49 -7.52 -2.18 -14.75
CA ASN A 49 -7.88 -0.78 -15.02
C ASN A 49 -9.37 -0.44 -14.77
N LEU A 50 -10.05 -1.23 -13.93
CA LEU A 50 -11.43 -0.98 -13.56
C LEU A 50 -11.47 0.20 -12.59
N SER A 51 -12.15 1.27 -13.01
CA SER A 51 -12.21 2.56 -12.32
C SER A 51 -12.47 2.40 -10.81
N SER A 52 -11.44 2.75 -10.04
CA SER A 52 -11.29 2.57 -8.60
C SER A 52 -12.48 3.06 -7.76
N GLN A 53 -13.14 4.15 -8.17
CA GLN A 53 -14.22 4.77 -7.39
C GLN A 53 -15.42 3.85 -7.13
N LYS A 54 -15.83 3.01 -8.10
CA LYS A 54 -16.98 2.09 -7.88
C LYS A 54 -16.65 0.96 -6.92
N ILE A 55 -15.40 0.49 -6.95
CA ILE A 55 -14.94 -0.59 -6.08
C ILE A 55 -14.84 -0.09 -4.64
N TYR A 56 -14.40 1.16 -4.46
CA TYR A 56 -14.21 1.75 -3.14
C TYR A 56 -15.49 2.27 -2.49
N ALA A 57 -16.55 2.56 -3.28
CA ALA A 57 -17.82 3.11 -2.76
C ALA A 57 -18.53 2.24 -1.70
N GLN A 58 -18.26 0.94 -1.65
CA GLN A 58 -18.85 0.02 -0.66
C GLN A 58 -18.11 0.00 0.69
N TYR A 59 -16.96 0.67 0.79
CA TYR A 59 -16.13 0.66 2.00
C TYR A 59 -16.16 2.03 2.68
N SER A 60 -16.21 2.02 4.01
CA SER A 60 -16.21 3.22 4.84
C SER A 60 -14.83 3.59 5.39
N ASP A 61 -13.95 2.60 5.50
CA ASP A 61 -12.63 2.74 6.13
C ASP A 61 -11.53 2.18 5.22
N PHE A 62 -10.49 2.98 5.07
CA PHE A 62 -9.31 2.66 4.27
C PHE A 62 -8.03 2.76 5.09
N GLU A 63 -7.02 2.06 4.63
CA GLU A 63 -5.62 2.11 5.06
C GLU A 63 -4.72 2.18 3.82
N ILE A 64 -3.46 2.56 4.03
CA ILE A 64 -2.46 2.57 2.97
C ILE A 64 -1.49 1.42 3.20
N VAL A 65 -1.27 0.65 2.15
CA VAL A 65 -0.36 -0.49 2.15
C VAL A 65 0.71 -0.26 1.10
N ALA A 66 1.96 -0.41 1.51
CA ALA A 66 3.09 -0.53 0.61
C ALA A 66 3.16 -1.95 0.06
N ILE A 67 3.26 -2.07 -1.25
CA ILE A 67 3.59 -3.31 -1.93
C ILE A 67 5.09 -3.34 -2.17
N LEU A 68 5.70 -4.43 -1.70
CA LEU A 68 7.15 -4.60 -1.71
C LEU A 68 7.53 -5.63 -2.77
N ASP A 69 8.58 -5.35 -3.55
CA ASP A 69 9.06 -6.21 -4.63
C ASP A 69 7.90 -6.74 -5.52
N TYR A 70 7.03 -5.84 -5.99
CA TYR A 70 5.86 -6.11 -6.85
C TYR A 70 6.22 -6.96 -8.07
N GLU A 71 7.35 -6.69 -8.72
CA GLU A 71 7.81 -7.54 -9.84
C GLU A 71 8.09 -8.97 -9.38
N MET A 72 8.72 -9.15 -8.23
CA MET A 72 9.00 -10.46 -7.65
C MET A 72 7.72 -11.21 -7.29
N TRP A 73 6.65 -10.51 -6.89
CA TRP A 73 5.33 -11.11 -6.68
C TRP A 73 4.79 -11.77 -7.96
N LEU A 74 4.95 -11.13 -9.13
CA LEU A 74 4.48 -11.68 -10.41
C LEU A 74 5.16 -13.01 -10.76
N TRP A 75 6.41 -13.20 -10.31
CA TRP A 75 7.17 -14.43 -10.56
C TRP A 75 6.97 -15.51 -9.49
N THR A 76 6.84 -15.11 -8.22
CA THR A 76 6.85 -16.04 -7.08
C THR A 76 5.46 -16.35 -6.54
N GLY A 77 4.47 -15.52 -6.86
CA GLY A 77 3.13 -15.57 -6.26
C GLY A 77 3.10 -15.10 -4.79
N VAL A 78 4.24 -14.74 -4.20
CA VAL A 78 4.34 -14.26 -2.82
C VAL A 78 4.25 -12.74 -2.80
N LEU A 79 3.18 -12.22 -2.20
CA LEU A 79 2.98 -10.78 -2.04
C LEU A 79 3.59 -10.31 -0.73
N TYR A 80 4.67 -9.53 -0.81
CA TYR A 80 5.20 -8.81 0.34
C TYR A 80 4.53 -7.46 0.46
N LYS A 81 4.10 -7.12 1.68
CA LYS A 81 3.40 -5.88 1.97
C LYS A 81 3.63 -5.42 3.41
N ALA A 82 3.50 -4.12 3.63
CA ALA A 82 3.47 -3.52 4.96
C ALA A 82 2.50 -2.33 4.98
N THR A 83 1.87 -2.05 6.10
CA THR A 83 1.08 -0.82 6.24
C THR A 83 2.00 0.40 6.27
N LEU A 84 1.50 1.54 5.79
CA LEU A 84 2.25 2.80 5.84
C LEU A 84 2.67 3.15 7.28
N ASN A 85 1.80 2.89 8.26
CA ASN A 85 2.09 3.12 9.67
C ASN A 85 3.28 2.29 10.17
N GLU A 86 3.40 1.02 9.75
CA GLU A 86 4.55 0.17 10.11
C GLU A 86 5.87 0.68 9.50
N ILE A 87 5.82 1.27 8.31
CA ILE A 87 6.99 1.86 7.65
C ILE A 87 7.42 3.13 8.39
N LEU A 88 6.48 4.05 8.62
CA LEU A 88 6.76 5.31 9.31
C LEU A 88 7.27 5.08 10.74
N ALA A 89 6.67 4.13 11.47
CA ALA A 89 7.14 3.76 12.80
C ALA A 89 8.58 3.19 12.78
N SER A 90 8.98 2.51 11.71
CA SER A 90 10.34 1.98 11.60
C SER A 90 11.39 3.08 11.33
N GLN A 91 11.03 4.11 10.56
CA GLN A 91 11.92 5.24 10.25
C GLN A 91 12.17 6.11 11.50
N LEU A 92 11.12 6.38 12.28
CA LEU A 92 11.24 7.13 13.55
C LEU A 92 12.20 6.47 14.56
N ASN A 93 12.28 5.14 14.55
CA ASN A 93 13.19 4.39 15.41
C ASN A 93 14.63 4.33 14.86
N GLN A 94 14.85 4.63 13.58
CA GLN A 94 16.20 4.73 12.99
C GLN A 94 16.82 6.10 13.23
N ASP A 95 16.02 7.16 13.29
CA ASP A 95 16.50 8.53 13.59
C ASP A 95 16.82 8.77 15.08
N SER A 96 16.52 7.79 15.95
CA SER A 96 16.74 7.85 17.40
C SER A 96 17.99 7.09 17.88
N ALA A 97 18.81 6.56 16.96
CA ALA A 97 20.01 5.76 17.23
C ALA A 97 21.27 6.40 16.62
#